data_AF-A0A7C2ZHR1-F1
#
_entry.id   AF-A0A7C2ZHR1-F1
#
_cell.length_a   1.000
_cell.length_b   1.000
_cell.length_c   1.000
_cell.angle_alpha   90.00
_cell.angle_beta   90.00
_cell.angle_gamma   90.00
#
_symmetry.space_group_name_H-M   'P 1'
#
loop_
_entity.id
_entity.type
_entity.pdbx_description
1 polymer ?
#
loop_
_entity_poly.entity_id
_entity_poly.type
_entity_poly.pdbx_seq_one_letter_code
_entity_poly.pdbx_strand_id
1 'polypeptide(L)'
;MWEVAGRPRYHEGVRARLEARERLLSPLAAKSYFSRGRLRPEEPSPTRTEFQRDRDRIIHSKAFRRLKHKTQVFFAPQGDHYVTRLTHTLELAQIARSIARALNLNEDLTEAIALAHDLGHPPFGHAGEEALNEVVPGGFRHYEQSLRVVDVLEKNGQGLNLTWETRVSILKHSKARESLAAPGAGVAPTLEGQIVKLADAIAYLNHDIGDAVRAGLLREEDLPALCRRVLGTRHAERINTMVCDIIDASWEAVRAAEDSREQTRADYEALQADLAARAERGEALIRMSPAVQEATDCLREFMFQTVYLDSQAKAEEAKAKRLVQMLYTYYCQHPEALPPEYQAFLRRDPVERVVCDYIAGMTDRYALAVFQEIYCPKVWAV
;
A
#
# COMPACT_ATOMS: atom_id res chain seq x y z
N MET A 1 -48.32 13.75 -15.80
CA MET A 1 -46.96 13.85 -16.39
C MET A 1 -46.07 14.45 -15.33
N TRP A 2 -45.22 13.65 -14.70
CA TRP A 2 -44.24 14.15 -13.75
C TRP A 2 -43.06 14.67 -14.55
N GLU A 3 -42.90 16.00 -14.60
CA GLU A 3 -41.72 16.63 -15.17
C GLU A 3 -40.47 16.06 -14.51
N VAL A 4 -39.55 15.61 -15.35
CA VAL A 4 -38.24 15.12 -14.96
C VAL A 4 -37.53 16.25 -14.22
N ALA A 5 -37.37 16.10 -12.91
CA ALA A 5 -36.60 16.99 -12.06
C ALA A 5 -35.24 17.27 -12.73
N GLY A 6 -34.98 18.56 -12.98
CA GLY A 6 -33.79 19.02 -13.67
C GLY A 6 -32.53 18.41 -13.05
N ARG A 7 -31.62 17.95 -13.91
CA ARG A 7 -30.30 17.45 -13.49
C ARG A 7 -29.68 18.43 -12.49
N PRO A 8 -29.02 17.95 -11.42
CA PRO A 8 -28.38 18.82 -10.45
C PRO A 8 -27.46 19.80 -11.18
N ARG A 9 -27.64 21.12 -10.95
CA ARG A 9 -26.70 22.14 -11.43
C ARG A 9 -25.39 21.97 -10.67
N TYR A 10 -24.45 21.24 -11.26
CA TYR A 10 -23.08 21.23 -10.77
C TYR A 10 -22.45 22.60 -11.04
N HIS A 11 -21.56 23.06 -10.16
CA HIS A 11 -20.75 24.24 -10.46
C HIS A 11 -19.81 23.91 -11.64
N GLU A 12 -20.20 24.35 -12.83
CA GLU A 12 -19.40 24.26 -14.04
C GLU A 12 -18.05 24.96 -13.80
N GLY A 13 -16.94 24.23 -13.98
CA GLY A 13 -15.58 24.78 -13.84
C GLY A 13 -14.81 24.39 -12.56
N VAL A 14 -15.41 23.69 -11.59
CA VAL A 14 -14.67 23.24 -10.39
C VAL A 14 -13.51 22.30 -10.78
N ARG A 15 -13.78 21.27 -11.58
CA ARG A 15 -12.74 20.37 -12.08
C ARG A 15 -11.66 21.11 -12.87
N ALA A 16 -12.06 21.94 -13.84
CA ALA A 16 -11.12 22.70 -14.67
C ALA A 16 -10.20 23.60 -13.82
N ARG A 17 -10.73 24.22 -12.75
CA ARG A 17 -9.94 24.99 -11.80
C ARG A 17 -8.96 24.13 -11.00
N LEU A 18 -9.32 22.91 -10.61
CA LEU A 18 -8.43 21.98 -9.92
C LEU A 18 -7.32 21.50 -10.85
N GLU A 19 -7.65 21.08 -12.07
CA GLU A 19 -6.67 20.69 -13.10
C GLU A 19 -5.75 21.85 -13.49
N ALA A 20 -6.26 23.09 -13.52
CA ALA A 20 -5.43 24.27 -13.76
C ALA A 20 -4.40 24.51 -12.64
N ARG A 21 -4.67 24.14 -11.39
CA ARG A 21 -3.70 24.21 -10.29
C ARG A 21 -2.58 23.18 -10.45
N GLU A 22 -2.86 22.03 -11.03
CA GLU A 22 -1.84 21.01 -11.32
C GLU A 22 -0.78 21.50 -12.31
N ARG A 23 -1.03 22.59 -13.06
CA ARG A 23 -0.02 23.24 -13.91
C ARG A 23 1.09 23.95 -13.13
N LEU A 24 0.88 24.19 -11.84
CA LEU A 24 1.88 24.80 -10.95
C LEU A 24 2.73 23.74 -10.24
N LEU A 25 2.39 22.46 -10.39
CA LEU A 25 3.22 21.37 -9.90
C LEU A 25 4.49 21.25 -10.74
N SER A 26 5.48 20.54 -10.19
CA SER A 26 6.70 20.18 -10.91
C SER A 26 6.36 19.56 -12.27
N PRO A 27 7.15 19.82 -13.32
CA PRO A 27 6.99 19.15 -14.62
C PRO A 27 7.07 17.62 -14.60
N LEU A 28 7.73 17.07 -13.58
CA LEU A 28 7.81 15.63 -13.39
C LEU A 28 6.62 15.06 -12.62
N ALA A 29 5.78 15.89 -12.00
CA ALA A 29 4.59 15.46 -11.27
C ALA A 29 3.58 14.82 -12.22
N ALA A 30 2.92 13.76 -11.75
CA ALA A 30 1.81 13.19 -12.50
C ALA A 30 0.61 14.15 -12.50
N LYS A 31 0.06 14.41 -13.69
CA LYS A 31 -1.07 15.35 -13.85
C LYS A 31 -2.34 14.60 -14.19
N SER A 32 -3.41 14.86 -13.45
CA SER A 32 -4.67 14.13 -13.59
C SER A 32 -5.32 14.34 -14.96
N TYR A 33 -5.19 15.54 -15.53
CA TYR A 33 -5.71 15.88 -16.86
C TYR A 33 -4.88 15.29 -18.01
N PHE A 34 -3.68 14.76 -17.74
CA PHE A 34 -2.87 13.98 -18.67
C PHE A 34 -2.79 12.50 -18.27
N SER A 35 -3.69 12.03 -17.41
CA SER A 35 -3.73 10.62 -17.03
C SER A 35 -3.87 9.73 -18.27
N ARG A 36 -3.21 8.57 -18.24
CA ARG A 36 -3.41 7.49 -19.24
C ARG A 36 -4.80 6.85 -19.12
N GLY A 37 -5.60 7.29 -18.16
CA GLY A 37 -6.99 6.92 -18.01
C GLY A 37 -7.19 5.63 -17.23
N ARG A 38 -8.38 5.07 -17.38
CA ARG A 38 -8.88 3.90 -16.64
C ARG A 38 -9.04 2.73 -17.61
N LEU A 39 -9.03 1.50 -17.07
CA LEU A 39 -9.25 0.30 -17.89
C LEU A 39 -10.59 0.33 -18.62
N ARG A 40 -11.63 0.84 -17.95
CA ARG A 40 -12.94 1.05 -18.54
C ARG A 40 -13.20 2.55 -18.65
N PRO A 41 -13.48 3.08 -19.85
CA PRO A 41 -13.85 4.48 -20.02
C PRO A 41 -15.05 4.84 -19.18
N GLU A 42 -15.03 6.01 -18.57
CA GLU A 42 -16.11 6.55 -17.76
C GLU A 42 -16.12 8.07 -17.86
N GLU A 43 -17.30 8.66 -17.73
CA GLU A 43 -17.45 10.11 -17.79
C GLU A 43 -16.62 10.80 -16.69
N PRO A 44 -15.90 11.89 -17.05
CA PRO A 44 -15.25 12.79 -16.11
C PRO A 44 -16.19 13.26 -14.99
N SER A 45 -15.73 13.26 -13.74
CA SER A 45 -16.48 13.90 -12.65
C SER A 45 -16.53 15.42 -12.86
N PRO A 46 -17.66 16.10 -12.63
CA PRO A 46 -17.74 17.56 -12.81
C PRO A 46 -16.94 18.35 -11.75
N THR A 47 -16.65 17.74 -10.60
CA THR A 47 -16.11 18.45 -9.42
C THR A 47 -14.78 17.92 -8.89
N ARG A 48 -14.32 16.75 -9.37
CA ARG A 48 -13.12 16.07 -8.85
C ARG A 48 -12.16 15.70 -9.98
N THR A 49 -10.87 15.79 -9.70
CA THR A 49 -9.81 15.26 -10.59
C THR A 49 -9.83 13.73 -10.62
N GLU A 50 -9.14 13.12 -11.58
CA GLU A 50 -9.10 11.66 -11.68
C GLU A 50 -8.46 11.00 -10.45
N PHE A 51 -7.42 11.60 -9.87
CA PHE A 51 -6.75 11.06 -8.68
C PHE A 51 -7.57 11.23 -7.40
N GLN A 52 -8.33 12.33 -7.28
CA GLN A 52 -9.31 12.49 -6.19
C GLN A 52 -10.39 11.41 -6.24
N ARG A 53 -10.88 11.07 -7.44
CA ARG A 53 -11.85 9.98 -7.61
C ARG A 53 -11.26 8.64 -7.20
N ASP A 54 -9.99 8.39 -7.51
CA ASP A 54 -9.31 7.16 -7.11
C ASP A 54 -9.25 7.05 -5.59
N ARG A 55 -8.73 8.09 -4.93
CA ARG A 55 -8.69 8.16 -3.46
C ARG A 55 -10.06 7.88 -2.85
N ASP A 56 -11.09 8.58 -3.32
CA ASP A 56 -12.44 8.44 -2.78
C ASP A 56 -12.99 7.01 -2.96
N ARG A 57 -12.71 6.36 -4.09
CA ARG A 57 -13.11 4.96 -4.35
C ARG A 57 -12.41 3.99 -3.42
N ILE A 58 -11.12 4.21 -3.17
CA ILE A 58 -10.30 3.38 -2.28
C ILE A 58 -10.85 3.47 -0.84
N ILE A 59 -11.04 4.69 -0.32
CA ILE A 59 -11.54 4.92 1.05
C ILE A 59 -12.90 4.23 1.30
N HIS A 60 -13.77 4.22 0.29
CA HIS A 60 -15.10 3.62 0.39
C HIS A 60 -15.16 2.12 0.06
N SER A 61 -14.03 1.50 -0.28
CA SER A 61 -13.96 0.07 -0.58
C SER A 61 -14.15 -0.82 0.66
N LYS A 62 -14.59 -2.06 0.47
CA LYS A 62 -14.68 -3.02 1.59
C LYS A 62 -13.28 -3.40 2.07
N ALA A 63 -12.33 -3.58 1.16
CA ALA A 63 -10.94 -3.91 1.45
C ALA A 63 -10.29 -2.86 2.37
N PHE A 64 -10.46 -1.56 2.09
CA PHE A 64 -9.88 -0.50 2.93
C PHE A 64 -10.48 -0.52 4.36
N ARG A 65 -11.78 -0.73 4.49
CA ARG A 65 -12.43 -0.86 5.82
C ARG A 65 -11.91 -2.05 6.62
N ARG A 66 -11.56 -3.15 5.95
CA ARG A 66 -11.03 -4.36 6.59
C ARG A 66 -9.63 -4.14 7.18
N LEU A 67 -8.86 -3.16 6.70
CA LEU A 67 -7.53 -2.84 7.26
C LEU A 67 -7.58 -2.51 8.76
N LYS A 68 -8.71 -1.99 9.26
CA LYS A 68 -8.95 -1.75 10.69
C LYS A 68 -8.83 -3.03 11.53
N HIS A 69 -9.12 -4.18 10.94
CA HIS A 69 -9.19 -5.47 11.62
C HIS A 69 -8.14 -6.45 11.14
N LYS A 70 -7.02 -5.93 10.60
CA LYS A 70 -5.83 -6.68 10.23
C LYS A 70 -4.64 -6.17 11.04
N THR A 71 -3.90 -7.09 11.63
CA THR A 71 -2.63 -6.81 12.31
C THR A 71 -1.57 -6.40 11.29
N GLN A 72 -0.70 -5.48 11.72
CA GLN A 72 0.47 -5.09 10.96
C GLN A 72 1.62 -6.09 11.23
N VAL A 73 2.14 -6.10 12.47
CA VAL A 73 3.30 -6.94 12.87
C VAL A 73 3.02 -7.83 14.08
N PHE A 74 2.52 -7.29 15.20
CA PHE A 74 2.34 -8.09 16.41
C PHE A 74 1.01 -8.86 16.43
N PHE A 75 1.08 -10.16 16.73
CA PHE A 75 -0.09 -11.01 16.92
C PHE A 75 -0.90 -10.57 18.13
N ALA A 76 -2.03 -9.91 17.87
CA ALA A 76 -3.09 -9.60 18.84
C ALA A 76 -2.59 -9.36 20.29
N PRO A 77 -1.61 -8.48 20.50
CA PRO A 77 -1.17 -8.19 21.85
C PRO A 77 -2.34 -7.56 22.63
N GLN A 78 -2.45 -7.93 23.91
CA GLN A 78 -3.48 -7.36 24.78
C GLN A 78 -3.23 -5.84 24.92
N GLY A 79 -4.08 -5.01 24.33
CA GLY A 79 -4.01 -3.55 24.45
C GLY A 79 -4.58 -2.81 23.23
N ASP A 80 -5.22 -1.67 23.47
CA ASP A 80 -5.93 -0.89 22.43
C ASP A 80 -5.01 -0.04 21.53
N HIS A 81 -3.70 -0.04 21.80
CA HIS A 81 -2.74 0.92 21.22
C HIS A 81 -1.75 0.33 20.21
N TYR A 82 -1.93 -0.92 19.80
CA TYR A 82 -1.09 -1.54 18.78
C TYR A 82 -1.53 -1.18 17.37
N VAL A 83 -0.55 -1.10 16.46
CA VAL A 83 -0.76 -0.62 15.10
C VAL A 83 -1.54 -1.65 14.29
N THR A 84 -2.68 -1.21 13.76
CA THR A 84 -3.42 -1.93 12.71
C THR A 84 -2.88 -1.52 11.33
N ARG A 85 -3.18 -2.31 10.29
CA ARG A 85 -2.85 -1.90 8.91
C ARG A 85 -3.45 -0.55 8.52
N LEU A 86 -4.62 -0.22 9.05
CA LEU A 86 -5.26 1.07 8.80
C LEU A 86 -4.45 2.22 9.39
N THR A 87 -3.98 2.11 10.63
CA THR A 87 -3.16 3.17 11.26
C THR A 87 -1.82 3.32 10.56
N HIS A 88 -1.14 2.22 10.19
CA HIS A 88 0.06 2.25 9.34
C HIS A 88 -0.21 3.01 8.03
N THR A 89 -1.28 2.63 7.34
CA THR A 89 -1.66 3.24 6.05
C THR A 89 -1.92 4.75 6.17
N LEU A 90 -2.53 5.21 7.28
CA LEU A 90 -2.78 6.63 7.51
C LEU A 90 -1.50 7.41 7.83
N GLU A 91 -0.59 6.84 8.64
CA GLU A 91 0.71 7.43 8.94
C GLU A 91 1.58 7.53 7.67
N LEU A 92 1.66 6.45 6.90
CA LEU A 92 2.33 6.41 5.60
C LEU A 92 1.76 7.47 4.66
N ALA A 93 0.44 7.60 4.55
CA ALA A 93 -0.19 8.61 3.70
C ALA A 93 0.19 10.03 4.14
N GLN A 94 0.26 10.30 5.44
CA GLN A 94 0.67 11.60 5.95
C GLN A 94 2.14 11.92 5.62
N ILE A 95 3.05 10.95 5.81
CA ILE A 95 4.47 11.09 5.47
C ILE A 95 4.65 11.31 3.97
N ALA A 96 4.03 10.46 3.15
CA ALA A 96 4.14 10.51 1.70
C ALA A 96 3.63 11.84 1.13
N ARG A 97 2.48 12.33 1.62
CA ARG A 97 1.95 13.64 1.23
C ARG A 97 2.84 14.80 1.63
N SER A 98 3.51 14.71 2.77
CA SER A 98 4.44 15.75 3.24
C SER A 98 5.65 15.86 2.32
N ILE A 99 6.21 14.73 1.91
CA ILE A 99 7.31 14.67 0.92
C ILE A 99 6.83 15.18 -0.44
N ALA A 100 5.69 14.70 -0.93
CA ALA A 100 5.14 15.10 -2.22
C ALA A 100 4.87 16.60 -2.28
N ARG A 101 4.30 17.19 -1.23
CA ARG A 101 4.06 18.63 -1.14
C ARG A 101 5.36 19.42 -1.16
N ALA A 102 6.38 18.98 -0.41
CA ALA A 102 7.67 19.67 -0.38
C ALA A 102 8.36 19.67 -1.76
N LEU A 103 8.26 18.55 -2.49
CA LEU A 103 8.79 18.41 -3.85
C LEU A 103 7.85 18.93 -4.95
N ASN A 104 6.76 19.62 -4.58
CA ASN A 104 5.77 20.17 -5.51
C ASN A 104 5.16 19.11 -6.49
N LEU A 105 4.86 17.92 -5.97
CA LEU A 105 4.27 16.79 -6.69
C LEU A 105 2.78 16.61 -6.39
N ASN A 106 2.11 15.65 -7.03
CA ASN A 106 0.65 15.49 -6.91
C ASN A 106 0.24 14.75 -5.63
N GLU A 107 -0.16 15.51 -4.60
CA GLU A 107 -0.62 14.97 -3.31
C GLU A 107 -1.81 13.98 -3.44
N ASP A 108 -2.77 14.24 -4.33
CA ASP A 108 -3.97 13.39 -4.45
C ASP A 108 -3.60 12.01 -5.03
N LEU A 109 -2.66 11.94 -5.98
CA LEU A 109 -2.12 10.67 -6.47
C LEU A 109 -1.31 9.96 -5.39
N THR A 110 -0.40 10.67 -4.72
CA THR A 110 0.41 10.10 -3.63
C THR A 110 -0.49 9.49 -2.55
N GLU A 111 -1.54 10.21 -2.14
CA GLU A 111 -2.51 9.74 -1.15
C GLU A 111 -3.29 8.53 -1.65
N ALA A 112 -3.78 8.54 -2.90
CA ALA A 112 -4.49 7.39 -3.47
C ALA A 112 -3.63 6.11 -3.47
N ILE A 113 -2.36 6.21 -3.89
CA ILE A 113 -1.43 5.07 -3.89
C ILE A 113 -1.17 4.60 -2.46
N ALA A 114 -0.86 5.52 -1.54
CA ALA A 114 -0.63 5.24 -0.14
C ALA A 114 -1.79 4.48 0.50
N LEU A 115 -3.04 4.91 0.28
CA LEU A 115 -4.22 4.26 0.85
C LEU A 115 -4.53 2.88 0.24
N ALA A 116 -3.99 2.59 -0.95
CA ALA A 116 -4.28 1.36 -1.68
C ALA A 116 -3.18 0.30 -1.62
N HIS A 117 -1.96 0.65 -1.20
CA HIS A 117 -0.78 -0.23 -1.29
C HIS A 117 -1.02 -1.58 -0.59
N ASP A 118 -1.71 -1.56 0.54
CA ASP A 118 -1.87 -2.69 1.46
C ASP A 118 -3.23 -3.41 1.40
N LEU A 119 -4.08 -3.09 0.42
CA LEU A 119 -5.43 -3.67 0.33
C LEU A 119 -5.45 -5.21 0.18
N GLY A 120 -4.39 -5.77 -0.41
CA GLY A 120 -4.25 -7.19 -0.70
C GLY A 120 -3.61 -8.02 0.40
N HIS A 121 -3.13 -7.41 1.49
CA HIS A 121 -2.49 -8.17 2.57
C HIS A 121 -3.46 -9.18 3.21
N PRO A 122 -3.06 -10.44 3.41
CA PRO A 122 -3.92 -11.45 4.03
C PRO A 122 -4.10 -11.20 5.54
N PRO A 123 -5.02 -11.92 6.20
CA PRO A 123 -5.07 -11.92 7.67
C PRO A 123 -3.71 -12.34 8.26
N PHE A 124 -3.39 -11.85 9.45
CA PHE A 124 -2.15 -12.14 10.20
C PHE A 124 -0.86 -11.60 9.56
N GLY A 125 -0.95 -10.57 8.71
CA GLY A 125 0.21 -9.87 8.17
C GLY A 125 1.18 -10.77 7.40
N HIS A 126 2.49 -10.65 7.68
CA HIS A 126 3.53 -11.42 7.00
C HIS A 126 3.35 -12.93 7.15
N ALA A 127 2.84 -13.39 8.29
CA ALA A 127 2.58 -14.81 8.51
C ALA A 127 1.56 -15.37 7.51
N GLY A 128 0.48 -14.62 7.26
CA GLY A 128 -0.53 -15.00 6.27
C GLY A 128 0.00 -14.94 4.84
N GLU A 129 0.87 -13.96 4.54
CA GLU A 129 1.51 -13.85 3.23
C GLU A 129 2.44 -15.03 2.95
N GLU A 130 3.31 -15.38 3.89
CA GLU A 130 4.18 -16.54 3.79
C GLU A 130 3.38 -17.84 3.68
N ALA A 131 2.34 -18.00 4.51
CA ALA A 131 1.47 -19.17 4.48
C ALA A 131 0.79 -19.37 3.12
N LEU A 132 0.24 -18.31 2.53
CA LEU A 132 -0.35 -18.37 1.19
C LEU A 132 0.71 -18.58 0.12
N ASN A 133 1.89 -17.96 0.25
CA ASN A 133 2.97 -18.12 -0.72
C ASN A 133 3.49 -19.55 -0.81
N GLU A 134 3.44 -20.31 0.29
CA GLU A 134 3.82 -21.72 0.33
C GLU A 134 2.80 -22.65 -0.34
N VAL A 135 1.50 -22.33 -0.29
CA VAL A 135 0.42 -23.25 -0.71
C VAL A 135 -0.28 -22.86 -2.01
N VAL A 136 -0.21 -21.59 -2.41
CA VAL A 136 -0.81 -21.10 -3.66
C VAL A 136 0.12 -21.43 -4.82
N PRO A 137 -0.35 -22.12 -5.87
CA PRO A 137 0.46 -22.35 -7.07
C PRO A 137 0.95 -21.03 -7.68
N GLY A 138 2.27 -20.92 -7.89
CA GLY A 138 2.91 -19.70 -8.38
C GLY A 138 3.21 -18.64 -7.30
N GLY A 139 2.89 -18.93 -6.04
CA GLY A 139 3.15 -18.07 -4.90
C GLY A 139 2.08 -16.99 -4.68
N PHE A 140 2.30 -16.19 -3.64
CA PHE A 140 1.42 -15.09 -3.23
C PHE A 140 2.25 -13.87 -2.88
N ARG A 141 1.79 -12.71 -3.36
CA ARG A 141 2.39 -11.39 -3.11
C ARG A 141 1.27 -10.41 -2.83
N HIS A 142 1.32 -9.73 -1.68
CA HIS A 142 0.28 -8.80 -1.28
C HIS A 142 0.07 -7.68 -2.30
N TYR A 143 1.13 -7.18 -2.96
CA TYR A 143 1.04 -6.08 -3.91
C TYR A 143 0.34 -6.47 -5.22
N GLU A 144 0.52 -7.71 -5.68
CA GLU A 144 -0.26 -8.27 -6.80
C GLU A 144 -1.72 -8.46 -6.39
N GLN A 145 -1.94 -8.90 -5.15
CA GLN A 145 -3.28 -9.03 -4.60
C GLN A 145 -3.97 -7.66 -4.41
N SER A 146 -3.25 -6.60 -4.02
CA SER A 146 -3.78 -5.24 -3.91
C SER A 146 -4.25 -4.74 -5.27
N LEU A 147 -3.47 -4.98 -6.34
CA LEU A 147 -3.89 -4.69 -7.71
C LEU A 147 -5.13 -5.49 -8.10
N ARG A 148 -5.18 -6.79 -7.79
CA ARG A 148 -6.34 -7.65 -8.05
C ARG A 148 -7.59 -7.18 -7.31
N VAL A 149 -7.46 -6.71 -6.06
CA VAL A 149 -8.57 -6.13 -5.29
C VAL A 149 -9.20 -4.95 -6.03
N VAL A 150 -8.36 -4.01 -6.49
CA VAL A 150 -8.85 -2.78 -7.14
C VAL A 150 -9.28 -2.99 -8.60
N ASP A 151 -8.79 -4.01 -9.28
CA ASP A 151 -9.16 -4.28 -10.68
C ASP A 151 -10.33 -5.25 -10.83
N VAL A 152 -10.45 -6.19 -9.89
CA VAL A 152 -11.30 -7.37 -10.06
C VAL A 152 -12.27 -7.57 -8.91
N LEU A 153 -11.80 -7.58 -7.66
CA LEU A 153 -12.61 -8.14 -6.56
C LEU A 153 -13.66 -7.17 -6.01
N GLU A 154 -13.30 -5.89 -5.87
CA GLU A 154 -14.22 -4.89 -5.34
C GLU A 154 -15.47 -4.72 -6.22
N LYS A 155 -16.55 -4.16 -5.64
CA LYS A 155 -17.81 -3.91 -6.34
C LYS A 155 -18.37 -5.16 -7.05
N ASN A 156 -18.30 -6.31 -6.38
CA ASN A 156 -18.86 -7.60 -6.84
C ASN A 156 -18.29 -8.03 -8.21
N GLY A 157 -16.96 -8.01 -8.38
CA GLY A 157 -16.33 -8.45 -9.62
C GLY A 157 -16.03 -7.35 -10.63
N GLN A 158 -16.40 -6.10 -10.33
CA GLN A 158 -16.16 -4.98 -11.24
C GLN A 158 -14.82 -4.29 -10.97
N GLY A 159 -14.29 -4.37 -9.74
CA GLY A 159 -13.18 -3.53 -9.30
C GLY A 159 -13.58 -2.07 -9.10
N LEU A 160 -12.61 -1.24 -8.73
CA LEU A 160 -12.73 0.20 -8.51
C LEU A 160 -12.46 1.03 -9.77
N ASN A 161 -11.98 0.42 -10.86
CA ASN A 161 -11.66 1.11 -12.12
C ASN A 161 -10.70 2.30 -11.94
N LEU A 162 -9.63 2.14 -11.16
CA LEU A 162 -8.67 3.20 -10.84
C LEU A 162 -7.87 3.62 -12.09
N THR A 163 -7.23 4.78 -12.04
CA THR A 163 -6.36 5.23 -13.13
C THR A 163 -5.11 4.36 -13.24
N TRP A 164 -4.48 4.38 -14.41
CA TRP A 164 -3.24 3.64 -14.66
C TRP A 164 -2.12 4.02 -13.67
N GLU A 165 -1.97 5.31 -13.36
CA GLU A 165 -0.92 5.83 -12.47
C GLU A 165 -1.04 5.23 -11.06
N THR A 166 -2.26 5.19 -10.52
CA THR A 166 -2.55 4.59 -9.21
C THR A 166 -2.25 3.09 -9.24
N ARG A 167 -2.75 2.38 -10.27
CA ARG A 167 -2.61 0.92 -10.40
C ARG A 167 -1.17 0.45 -10.53
N VAL A 168 -0.40 1.07 -11.42
CA VAL A 168 1.00 0.68 -11.63
C VAL A 168 1.84 0.95 -10.37
N SER A 169 1.53 2.03 -9.65
CA SER A 169 2.25 2.38 -8.42
C SER A 169 1.89 1.44 -7.27
N ILE A 170 0.64 0.99 -7.15
CA ILE A 170 0.25 -0.10 -6.22
C ILE A 170 1.06 -1.36 -6.53
N LEU A 171 1.25 -1.72 -7.79
CA LEU A 171 2.02 -2.92 -8.13
C LEU A 171 3.51 -2.77 -7.79
N LYS A 172 4.07 -1.56 -7.92
CA LYS A 172 5.52 -1.29 -7.84
C LYS A 172 6.00 -0.78 -6.48
N HIS A 173 5.13 -0.69 -5.46
CA HIS A 173 5.50 -0.16 -4.15
C HIS A 173 6.38 -1.12 -3.33
N SER A 174 6.30 -2.43 -3.58
CA SER A 174 6.99 -3.43 -2.75
C SER A 174 8.50 -3.47 -2.99
N LYS A 175 9.25 -3.83 -1.94
CA LYS A 175 10.73 -3.78 -1.88
C LYS A 175 11.32 -5.17 -1.97
N ALA A 176 12.57 -5.27 -2.47
CA ALA A 176 13.30 -6.52 -2.38
C ALA A 176 13.78 -6.71 -0.94
N ARG A 177 13.93 -7.97 -0.51
CA ARG A 177 14.43 -8.31 0.82
C ARG A 177 15.84 -7.74 1.08
N GLU A 178 16.64 -7.58 0.04
CA GLU A 178 18.07 -7.22 0.10
C GLU A 178 18.37 -5.73 0.42
N SER A 179 17.54 -4.76 0.02
CA SER A 179 17.69 -3.33 0.37
C SER A 179 16.40 -2.54 0.10
N LEU A 180 16.17 -1.44 0.83
CA LEU A 180 15.04 -0.52 0.54
C LEU A 180 15.13 0.08 -0.89
N ALA A 181 16.35 0.24 -1.42
CA ALA A 181 16.62 0.72 -2.76
C ALA A 181 16.69 -0.40 -3.82
N ALA A 182 16.75 -1.67 -3.41
CA ALA A 182 16.81 -2.78 -4.34
C ALA A 182 15.47 -2.93 -5.11
N PRO A 183 15.52 -3.26 -6.41
CA PRO A 183 14.33 -3.42 -7.23
C PRO A 183 13.61 -4.72 -6.84
N GLY A 184 12.72 -4.65 -5.85
CA GLY A 184 11.76 -5.71 -5.53
C GLY A 184 10.73 -5.88 -6.64
N ALA A 185 9.57 -5.27 -6.48
CA ALA A 185 8.59 -5.19 -7.58
C ALA A 185 9.08 -4.29 -8.75
N GLY A 186 10.18 -3.55 -8.55
CA GLY A 186 10.76 -2.59 -9.48
C GLY A 186 10.70 -1.16 -8.94
N VAL A 187 10.85 -0.19 -9.84
CA VAL A 187 10.68 1.24 -9.57
C VAL A 187 9.35 1.71 -10.18
N ALA A 188 8.60 2.54 -9.46
CA ALA A 188 7.37 3.12 -9.98
C ALA A 188 7.69 4.16 -11.07
N PRO A 189 6.90 4.21 -12.16
CA PRO A 189 7.14 5.16 -13.24
C PRO A 189 6.77 6.61 -12.87
N THR A 190 6.04 6.81 -11.77
CA THR A 190 5.70 8.14 -11.23
C THR A 190 6.56 8.46 -10.01
N LEU A 191 6.90 9.73 -9.81
CA LEU A 191 7.64 10.16 -8.61
C LEU A 191 6.79 9.96 -7.35
N GLU A 192 5.48 10.15 -7.44
CA GLU A 192 4.53 9.91 -6.36
C GLU A 192 4.55 8.44 -5.90
N GLY A 193 4.66 7.49 -6.83
CA GLY A 193 4.79 6.07 -6.50
C GLY A 193 6.15 5.74 -5.84
N GLN A 194 7.23 6.42 -6.26
CA GLN A 194 8.54 6.27 -5.63
C GLN A 194 8.55 6.82 -4.20
N ILE A 195 7.88 7.96 -3.95
CA ILE A 195 7.69 8.50 -2.60
C ILE A 195 6.96 7.50 -1.71
N VAL A 196 5.85 6.91 -2.17
CA VAL A 196 5.09 5.95 -1.36
C VAL A 196 5.96 4.76 -0.95
N LYS A 197 6.82 4.27 -1.85
CA LYS A 197 7.77 3.19 -1.53
C LYS A 197 8.71 3.56 -0.38
N LEU A 198 9.30 4.77 -0.38
CA LEU A 198 10.18 5.20 0.70
C LEU A 198 9.41 5.56 1.98
N ALA A 199 8.27 6.24 1.86
CA ALA A 199 7.40 6.61 2.98
C ALA A 199 6.89 5.38 3.74
N ASP A 200 6.57 4.30 3.02
CA ASP A 200 6.25 3.01 3.62
C ASP A 200 7.39 2.50 4.51
N ALA A 201 8.65 2.66 4.08
CA ALA A 201 9.80 2.25 4.88
C ALA A 201 9.90 3.01 6.21
N ILE A 202 9.68 4.31 6.14
CA ILE A 202 9.73 5.20 7.28
C ILE A 202 8.60 4.85 8.26
N ALA A 203 7.39 4.68 7.73
CA ALA A 203 6.22 4.36 8.54
C ALA A 203 6.42 3.02 9.26
N TYR A 204 6.74 1.94 8.54
CA TYR A 204 6.85 0.62 9.18
C TYR A 204 7.95 0.53 10.21
N LEU A 205 9.17 1.02 9.90
CA LEU A 205 10.28 0.95 10.85
C LEU A 205 9.97 1.67 12.15
N ASN A 206 9.40 2.88 12.07
CA ASN A 206 9.21 3.70 13.26
C ASN A 206 8.08 3.23 14.16
N HIS A 207 6.98 2.73 13.59
CA HIS A 207 5.90 2.22 14.41
C HIS A 207 6.21 0.84 14.97
N ASP A 208 6.94 -0.01 14.24
CA ASP A 208 7.38 -1.32 14.73
C ASP A 208 8.38 -1.19 15.89
N ILE A 209 9.29 -0.20 15.82
CA ILE A 209 10.14 0.16 16.97
C ILE A 209 9.26 0.56 18.16
N GLY A 210 8.27 1.41 17.93
CA GLY A 210 7.34 1.85 18.98
C GLY A 210 6.57 0.69 19.62
N ASP A 211 6.05 -0.23 18.81
CA ASP A 211 5.36 -1.43 19.28
C ASP A 211 6.28 -2.41 19.99
N ALA A 212 7.51 -2.62 19.50
CA ALA A 212 8.50 -3.46 20.14
C ALA A 212 8.94 -2.90 21.51
N VAL A 213 9.11 -1.58 21.62
CA VAL A 213 9.37 -0.91 22.91
C VAL A 213 8.19 -1.07 23.86
N ARG A 214 6.95 -0.85 23.38
CA ARG A 214 5.73 -1.05 24.19
C ARG A 214 5.59 -2.49 24.69
N ALA A 215 5.94 -3.47 23.84
CA ALA A 215 5.92 -4.88 24.18
C ALA A 215 7.09 -5.31 25.09
N GLY A 216 8.04 -4.42 25.39
CA GLY A 216 9.21 -4.73 26.20
C GLY A 216 10.23 -5.63 25.51
N LEU A 217 10.16 -5.76 24.17
CA LEU A 217 11.07 -6.58 23.37
C LEU A 217 12.42 -5.90 23.13
N LEU A 218 12.42 -4.56 23.11
CA LEU A 218 13.64 -3.76 22.98
C LEU A 218 13.48 -2.42 23.69
N ARG A 219 14.59 -1.73 23.93
CA ARG A 219 14.66 -0.36 24.44
C ARG A 219 15.20 0.54 23.33
N GLU A 220 14.84 1.83 23.34
CA GLU A 220 15.35 2.81 22.36
C GLU A 220 16.90 2.89 22.35
N GLU A 221 17.53 2.56 23.47
CA GLU A 221 18.99 2.50 23.60
C GLU A 221 19.63 1.29 22.90
N ASP A 222 18.87 0.21 22.66
CA ASP A 222 19.32 -1.01 21.99
C ASP A 222 19.45 -0.82 20.47
N LEU A 223 18.85 0.24 19.91
CA LEU A 223 18.98 0.55 18.50
C LEU A 223 20.46 0.78 18.12
N PRO A 224 20.91 0.35 16.91
CA PRO A 224 22.30 0.47 16.52
C PRO A 224 22.83 1.90 16.62
N ALA A 225 24.09 2.05 17.06
CA ALA A 225 24.72 3.35 17.27
C ALA A 225 24.75 4.21 15.99
N LEU A 226 24.90 3.57 14.81
CA LEU A 226 24.80 4.24 13.52
C LEU A 226 23.43 4.88 13.33
N CYS A 227 22.35 4.12 13.52
CA CYS A 227 20.97 4.58 13.38
C CYS A 227 20.66 5.73 14.35
N ARG A 228 21.07 5.59 15.61
CA ARG A 228 20.86 6.63 16.63
C ARG A 228 21.60 7.93 16.31
N ARG A 229 22.81 7.84 15.74
CA ARG A 229 23.63 8.99 15.36
C ARG A 229 23.12 9.69 14.11
N VAL A 230 22.70 8.92 13.11
CA VAL A 230 22.29 9.45 11.78
C VAL A 230 20.82 9.82 11.76
N LEU A 231 19.92 8.93 12.19
CA LEU A 231 18.48 9.12 12.08
C LEU A 231 17.91 9.88 13.29
N GLY A 232 18.49 9.65 14.47
CA GLY A 232 18.05 10.25 15.73
C GLY A 232 17.64 9.22 16.77
N THR A 233 17.38 9.70 17.99
CA THR A 233 17.17 8.84 19.17
C THR A 233 15.70 8.73 19.56
N ARG A 234 14.86 9.65 19.09
CA ARG A 234 13.42 9.65 19.35
C ARG A 234 12.64 9.37 18.07
N HIS A 235 11.45 8.79 18.21
CA HIS A 235 10.53 8.52 17.11
C HIS A 235 10.33 9.71 16.16
N ALA A 236 10.01 10.90 16.70
CA ALA A 236 9.81 12.10 15.88
C ALA A 236 11.09 12.57 15.18
N GLU A 237 12.27 12.41 15.79
CA GLU A 237 13.54 12.77 15.18
C GLU A 237 13.84 11.87 13.98
N ARG A 238 13.68 10.55 14.14
CA ARG A 238 13.91 9.58 13.06
C ARG A 238 13.05 9.87 11.84
N ILE A 239 11.75 10.07 12.04
CA ILE A 239 10.83 10.40 10.95
C ILE A 239 11.25 11.72 10.29
N ASN A 240 11.48 12.78 11.07
CA ASN A 240 11.84 14.09 10.54
C ASN A 240 13.14 14.02 9.72
N THR A 241 14.18 13.36 10.25
CA THR A 241 15.46 13.22 9.56
C THR A 241 15.30 12.49 8.22
N MET A 242 14.59 11.35 8.19
CA MET A 242 14.38 10.62 6.95
C MET A 242 13.52 11.40 5.93
N VAL A 243 12.50 12.11 6.40
CA VAL A 243 11.65 12.94 5.53
C VAL A 243 12.43 14.10 4.93
N CYS A 244 13.15 14.87 5.76
CA CYS A 244 14.00 15.98 5.29
C CYS A 244 15.08 15.49 4.33
N ASP A 245 15.74 14.38 4.64
CA ASP A 245 16.78 13.80 3.79
C ASP A 245 16.24 13.39 2.41
N ILE A 246 15.07 12.74 2.35
CA ILE A 246 14.46 12.38 1.05
C ILE A 246 14.17 13.64 0.22
N ILE A 247 13.66 14.70 0.86
CA ILE A 247 13.38 15.96 0.18
C ILE A 247 14.68 16.55 -0.36
N ASP A 248 15.71 16.69 0.47
CA ASP A 248 16.98 17.33 0.10
C ASP A 248 17.75 16.51 -0.95
N ALA A 249 17.82 15.18 -0.79
CA ALA A 249 18.52 14.28 -1.71
C ALA A 249 17.83 14.13 -3.08
N SER A 250 16.54 14.49 -3.16
CA SER A 250 15.73 14.47 -4.37
C SER A 250 15.53 15.88 -4.97
N TRP A 251 15.87 16.95 -4.23
CA TRP A 251 15.52 18.34 -4.57
C TRP A 251 16.04 18.77 -5.93
N GLU A 252 17.35 18.65 -6.16
CA GLU A 252 17.99 19.08 -7.41
C GLU A 252 17.45 18.31 -8.63
N ALA A 253 17.13 17.03 -8.45
CA ALA A 253 16.60 16.20 -9.53
C ALA A 253 15.19 16.65 -9.96
N VAL A 254 14.38 17.09 -9.00
CA VAL A 254 13.03 17.61 -9.26
C VAL A 254 13.07 19.06 -9.75
N ARG A 255 13.93 19.89 -9.14
CA ARG A 255 14.10 21.32 -9.47
C ARG A 255 14.68 21.54 -10.86
N ALA A 256 15.65 20.73 -11.29
CA ALA A 256 16.23 20.84 -12.63
C ALA A 256 15.18 20.72 -13.74
N ALA A 257 14.05 20.04 -13.47
CA ALA A 257 12.93 19.98 -14.39
C ALA A 257 12.06 21.24 -14.37
N GLU A 258 11.99 22.00 -13.26
CA GLU A 258 11.20 23.24 -13.17
C GLU A 258 11.75 24.36 -14.08
N ASP A 259 13.06 24.38 -14.30
CA ASP A 259 13.69 25.29 -15.26
C ASP A 259 13.38 24.92 -16.72
N SER A 260 12.89 23.69 -16.97
CA SER A 260 12.36 23.28 -18.26
C SER A 260 10.90 23.74 -18.39
N ARG A 261 10.69 24.72 -19.27
CA ARG A 261 9.37 25.30 -19.52
C ARG A 261 8.41 24.23 -20.06
N GLU A 262 7.51 23.73 -19.23
CA GLU A 262 6.33 23.03 -19.72
C GLU A 262 5.43 24.00 -20.47
N GLN A 263 5.50 23.95 -21.80
CA GLN A 263 4.64 24.77 -22.65
C GLN A 263 3.65 23.93 -23.44
N THR A 264 3.87 22.61 -23.58
CA THR A 264 2.98 21.73 -24.35
C THR A 264 2.78 20.34 -23.75
N ARG A 265 1.73 19.64 -24.21
CA ARG A 265 1.46 18.22 -23.90
C ARG A 265 2.61 17.30 -24.35
N ALA A 266 3.27 17.62 -25.46
CA ALA A 266 4.37 16.82 -25.99
C ALA A 266 5.59 16.84 -25.05
N ASP A 267 5.89 18.00 -24.46
CA ASP A 267 7.00 18.14 -23.51
C ASP A 267 6.75 17.28 -22.26
N TYR A 268 5.53 17.34 -21.72
CA TYR A 268 5.11 16.51 -20.61
C TYR A 268 5.21 15.00 -20.94
N GLU A 269 4.68 14.58 -22.10
CA GLU A 269 4.74 13.18 -22.52
C GLU A 269 6.18 12.68 -22.68
N ALA A 270 7.09 13.53 -23.16
CA ALA A 270 8.52 13.21 -23.27
C ALA A 270 9.19 13.05 -21.89
N LEU A 271 8.92 13.96 -20.95
CA LEU A 271 9.43 13.87 -19.56
C LEU A 271 8.93 12.59 -18.86
N GLN A 272 7.64 12.28 -18.99
CA GLN A 272 7.06 11.08 -18.40
C GLN A 272 7.58 9.80 -19.07
N ALA A 273 7.91 9.83 -20.37
CA ALA A 273 8.55 8.71 -21.05
C ALA A 273 9.99 8.48 -20.54
N ASP A 274 10.77 9.54 -20.30
CA ASP A 274 12.10 9.42 -19.70
C ASP A 274 12.03 8.83 -18.28
N LEU A 275 11.10 9.31 -17.44
CA LEU A 275 10.87 8.76 -16.10
C LEU A 275 10.50 7.27 -16.14
N ALA A 276 9.61 6.88 -17.05
CA ALA A 276 9.24 5.47 -17.23
C ALA A 276 10.44 4.62 -17.68
N ALA A 277 11.24 5.11 -18.63
CA ALA A 277 12.43 4.41 -19.11
C ALA A 277 13.51 4.26 -18.02
N ARG A 278 13.70 5.27 -17.16
CA ARG A 278 14.55 5.18 -15.96
C ARG A 278 14.05 4.12 -14.99
N ALA A 279 12.75 4.13 -14.69
CA ALA A 279 12.14 3.17 -13.80
C ALA A 279 12.29 1.71 -14.30
N GLU A 280 12.20 1.49 -15.62
CA GLU A 280 12.45 0.18 -16.25
C GLU A 280 13.91 -0.29 -16.08
N ARG A 281 14.87 0.63 -16.06
CA ARG A 281 16.28 0.34 -15.73
C ARG A 281 16.56 0.20 -14.23
N GLY A 282 15.54 0.39 -13.38
CA GLY A 282 15.68 0.36 -11.92
C GLY A 282 16.25 1.66 -11.33
N GLU A 283 16.27 2.75 -12.09
CA GLU A 283 16.78 4.05 -11.66
C GLU A 283 15.64 4.87 -11.00
N ALA A 284 15.67 4.99 -9.68
CA ALA A 284 14.76 5.87 -8.94
C ALA A 284 15.32 7.30 -8.86
N LEU A 285 14.45 8.29 -9.01
CA LEU A 285 14.81 9.71 -8.87
C LEU A 285 14.60 10.19 -7.44
N ILE A 286 13.53 9.72 -6.79
CA ILE A 286 13.29 9.94 -5.37
C ILE A 286 14.14 8.96 -4.57
N ARG A 287 14.97 9.49 -3.67
CA ARG A 287 15.99 8.71 -2.95
C ARG A 287 16.31 9.31 -1.58
N MET A 288 16.95 8.50 -0.74
CA MET A 288 17.68 8.97 0.44
C MET A 288 19.13 9.30 0.07
N SER A 289 19.80 10.12 0.88
CA SER A 289 21.26 10.26 0.79
C SER A 289 21.95 8.94 1.17
N PRO A 290 23.20 8.69 0.72
CA PRO A 290 23.92 7.45 1.05
C PRO A 290 24.00 7.17 2.56
N ALA A 291 24.21 8.20 3.38
CA ALA A 291 24.34 8.06 4.83
C ALA A 291 23.02 7.67 5.50
N VAL A 292 21.91 8.31 5.10
CA VAL A 292 20.58 7.98 5.64
C VAL A 292 20.09 6.63 5.11
N GLN A 293 20.37 6.30 3.86
CA GLN A 293 20.06 5.00 3.28
C GLN A 293 20.76 3.88 4.05
N GLU A 294 22.08 4.01 4.29
CA GLU A 294 22.86 3.03 5.07
C GLU A 294 22.31 2.86 6.48
N ALA A 295 22.01 3.97 7.18
CA ALA A 295 21.44 3.91 8.51
C ALA A 295 20.04 3.29 8.55
N THR A 296 19.21 3.54 7.52
CA THR A 296 17.86 2.97 7.42
C THR A 296 17.91 1.47 7.11
N ASP A 297 18.80 1.03 6.21
CA ASP A 297 19.02 -0.39 5.92
C ASP A 297 19.57 -1.12 7.16
N CYS A 298 20.49 -0.50 7.91
CA CYS A 298 20.99 -1.01 9.19
C CYS A 298 19.88 -1.16 10.23
N LEU A 299 19.00 -0.16 10.36
CA LEU A 299 17.86 -0.21 11.28
C LEU A 299 16.88 -1.33 10.90
N ARG A 300 16.61 -1.48 9.61
CA ARG A 300 15.75 -2.56 9.08
C ARG A 300 16.31 -3.94 9.39
N GLU A 301 17.59 -4.17 9.15
CA GLU A 301 18.22 -5.45 9.42
C GLU A 301 18.19 -5.76 10.93
N PHE A 302 18.48 -4.77 11.77
CA PHE A 302 18.40 -4.93 13.22
C PHE A 302 17.00 -5.32 13.69
N MET A 303 15.97 -4.61 13.22
CA MET A 303 14.56 -4.93 13.53
C MET A 303 14.21 -6.33 13.04
N PHE A 304 14.74 -6.73 11.87
CA PHE A 304 14.48 -8.05 11.32
C PHE A 304 15.00 -9.19 12.18
N GLN A 305 16.25 -9.09 12.61
CA GLN A 305 16.85 -10.07 13.52
C GLN A 305 16.17 -10.06 14.90
N THR A 306 15.97 -8.87 15.47
CA THR A 306 15.57 -8.73 16.88
C THR A 306 14.09 -8.95 17.12
N VAL A 307 13.23 -8.43 16.22
CA VAL A 307 11.77 -8.43 16.43
C VAL A 307 11.09 -9.56 15.65
N TYR A 308 11.48 -9.79 14.39
CA TYR A 308 10.80 -10.80 13.57
C TYR A 308 11.41 -12.21 13.71
N LEU A 309 12.72 -12.35 13.91
CA LEU A 309 13.35 -13.68 14.03
C LEU A 309 13.43 -14.22 15.47
N ASP A 310 13.81 -13.40 16.44
CA ASP A 310 14.22 -13.89 17.78
C ASP A 310 13.15 -13.70 18.88
N SER A 311 11.92 -13.30 18.52
CA SER A 311 10.88 -13.02 19.51
C SER A 311 9.97 -14.22 19.84
N GLN A 312 9.41 -14.21 21.06
CA GLN A 312 8.38 -15.18 21.50
C GLN A 312 7.13 -15.17 20.61
N ALA A 313 6.95 -14.16 19.75
CA ALA A 313 5.84 -14.05 18.80
C ALA A 313 5.84 -15.17 17.73
N LYS A 314 6.97 -15.84 17.50
CA LYS A 314 7.09 -16.94 16.52
C LYS A 314 6.15 -18.12 16.79
N ALA A 315 5.84 -18.41 18.06
CA ALA A 315 4.97 -19.54 18.39
C ALA A 315 3.52 -19.32 17.92
N GLU A 316 3.02 -18.08 18.04
CA GLU A 316 1.69 -17.71 17.53
C GLU A 316 1.70 -17.56 16.00
N GLU A 317 2.82 -17.09 15.43
CA GLU A 317 2.99 -17.02 13.98
C GLU A 317 2.86 -18.38 13.30
N ALA A 318 3.47 -19.43 13.87
CA ALA A 318 3.35 -20.79 13.35
C ALA A 318 1.90 -21.30 13.36
N LYS A 319 1.13 -20.97 14.40
CA LYS A 319 -0.30 -21.31 14.48
C LYS A 319 -1.11 -20.57 13.42
N ALA A 320 -0.84 -19.28 13.21
CA ALA A 320 -1.52 -18.47 12.22
C ALA A 320 -1.23 -18.96 10.78
N LYS A 321 0.05 -19.28 10.49
CA LYS A 321 0.44 -19.90 9.23
C LYS A 321 -0.34 -21.18 8.99
N ARG A 322 -0.34 -22.09 9.97
CA ARG A 322 -1.05 -23.36 9.88
C ARG A 322 -2.55 -23.17 9.67
N LEU A 323 -3.17 -22.24 10.38
CA LEU A 323 -4.57 -21.90 10.24
C LEU A 323 -4.89 -21.46 8.79
N VAL A 324 -4.12 -20.54 8.23
CA VAL A 324 -4.31 -20.06 6.85
C VAL A 324 -4.18 -21.19 5.83
N GLN A 325 -3.17 -22.05 5.98
CA GLN A 325 -2.95 -23.20 5.11
C GLN A 325 -4.08 -24.24 5.20
N MET A 326 -4.62 -24.46 6.40
CA MET A 326 -5.76 -25.35 6.60
C MET A 326 -7.03 -24.80 5.95
N LEU A 327 -7.33 -23.51 6.15
CA LEU A 327 -8.44 -22.84 5.46
C LEU A 327 -8.30 -22.94 3.94
N TYR A 328 -7.09 -22.69 3.41
CA TYR A 328 -6.82 -22.80 1.97
C TYR A 328 -7.09 -24.22 1.47
N THR A 329 -6.54 -25.22 2.16
CA THR A 329 -6.74 -26.63 1.82
C THR A 329 -8.22 -27.02 1.82
N TYR A 330 -8.96 -26.61 2.85
CA TYR A 330 -10.38 -26.89 2.98
C TYR A 330 -11.19 -26.32 1.82
N TYR A 331 -11.03 -25.03 1.51
CA TYR A 331 -11.81 -24.40 0.44
C TYR A 331 -11.39 -24.84 -0.96
N CYS A 332 -10.15 -25.29 -1.16
CA CYS A 332 -9.76 -25.95 -2.39
C CYS A 332 -10.47 -27.30 -2.58
N GLN A 333 -10.69 -28.05 -1.50
CA GLN A 333 -11.42 -29.33 -1.52
C GLN A 333 -12.94 -29.16 -1.55
N HIS A 334 -13.43 -28.04 -1.01
CA HIS A 334 -14.85 -27.71 -0.86
C HIS A 334 -15.18 -26.33 -1.45
N PRO A 335 -15.03 -26.13 -2.77
CA PRO A 335 -15.31 -24.84 -3.40
C PRO A 335 -16.76 -24.38 -3.24
N GLU A 336 -17.70 -25.30 -3.03
CA GLU A 336 -19.11 -25.05 -2.72
C GLU A 336 -19.32 -24.36 -1.36
N ALA A 337 -18.35 -24.45 -0.45
CA ALA A 337 -18.40 -23.80 0.86
C ALA A 337 -17.97 -22.32 0.82
N LEU A 338 -17.42 -21.84 -0.31
CA LEU A 338 -17.10 -20.42 -0.49
C LEU A 338 -18.37 -19.56 -0.44
N PRO A 339 -18.30 -18.30 -0.01
CA PRO A 339 -19.45 -17.40 -0.10
C PRO A 339 -19.95 -17.22 -1.54
N PRO A 340 -21.26 -17.00 -1.78
CA PRO A 340 -21.83 -16.89 -3.12
C PRO A 340 -21.13 -15.85 -4.02
N GLU A 341 -20.69 -14.74 -3.45
CA GLU A 341 -19.94 -13.71 -4.18
C GLU A 341 -18.58 -14.19 -4.69
N TYR A 342 -17.93 -15.14 -4.00
CA TYR A 342 -16.67 -15.75 -4.43
C TYR A 342 -16.91 -16.93 -5.39
N GLN A 343 -17.96 -17.72 -5.16
CA GLN A 343 -18.36 -18.78 -6.10
C GLN A 343 -18.60 -18.25 -7.52
N ALA A 344 -19.10 -17.02 -7.64
CA ALA A 344 -19.32 -16.38 -8.94
C ALA A 344 -18.04 -16.25 -9.80
N PHE A 345 -16.86 -16.16 -9.16
CA PHE A 345 -15.57 -16.09 -9.84
C PHE A 345 -15.06 -17.44 -10.34
N LEU A 346 -15.54 -18.57 -9.81
CA LEU A 346 -15.14 -19.92 -10.23
C LEU A 346 -15.44 -20.21 -11.71
N ARG A 347 -16.34 -19.43 -12.33
CA ARG A 347 -16.62 -19.51 -13.78
C ARG A 347 -15.51 -18.95 -14.65
N ARG A 348 -14.62 -18.12 -14.10
CA ARG A 348 -13.59 -17.40 -14.85
C ARG A 348 -12.18 -17.74 -14.35
N ASP A 349 -12.02 -17.88 -13.04
CA ASP A 349 -10.73 -18.02 -12.38
C ASP A 349 -10.62 -19.43 -11.76
N PRO A 350 -9.40 -20.02 -11.70
CA PRO A 350 -9.20 -21.35 -11.12
C PRO A 350 -9.51 -21.34 -9.61
N VAL A 351 -9.90 -22.50 -9.07
CA VAL A 351 -10.35 -22.67 -7.67
C VAL A 351 -9.30 -22.10 -6.71
N GLU A 352 -8.03 -22.44 -6.91
CA GLU A 352 -6.90 -22.02 -6.10
C GLU A 352 -6.80 -20.49 -6.00
N ARG A 353 -7.04 -19.78 -7.11
CA ARG A 353 -7.03 -18.31 -7.13
C ARG A 353 -8.22 -17.74 -6.38
N VAL A 354 -9.42 -18.28 -6.58
CA VAL A 354 -10.63 -17.78 -5.91
C VAL A 354 -10.57 -18.02 -4.39
N VAL A 355 -10.04 -19.17 -3.98
CA VAL A 355 -9.80 -19.49 -2.57
C VAL A 355 -8.77 -18.53 -1.97
N CYS A 356 -7.67 -18.27 -2.68
CA CYS A 356 -6.68 -17.28 -2.29
C CYS A 356 -7.31 -15.87 -2.11
N ASP A 357 -8.15 -15.44 -3.06
CA ASP A 357 -8.85 -14.15 -2.99
C ASP A 357 -9.77 -14.04 -1.78
N TYR A 358 -10.46 -15.12 -1.45
CA TYR A 358 -11.35 -15.18 -0.30
C TYR A 358 -10.57 -15.08 1.01
N ILE A 359 -9.53 -15.90 1.17
CA ILE A 359 -8.72 -15.93 2.39
C ILE A 359 -7.96 -14.62 2.59
N ALA A 360 -7.31 -14.09 1.55
CA ALA A 360 -6.63 -12.79 1.63
C ALA A 360 -7.61 -11.64 1.96
N GLY A 361 -8.87 -11.79 1.55
CA GLY A 361 -9.96 -10.86 1.85
C GLY A 361 -10.48 -10.90 3.29
N MET A 362 -10.12 -11.90 4.10
CA MET A 362 -10.58 -12.02 5.49
C MET A 362 -9.91 -11.01 6.42
N THR A 363 -10.57 -10.68 7.54
CA THR A 363 -9.92 -10.05 8.70
C THR A 363 -9.42 -11.12 9.66
N ASP A 364 -8.51 -10.78 10.57
CA ASP A 364 -7.89 -11.78 11.46
C ASP A 364 -8.94 -12.48 12.33
N ARG A 365 -9.85 -11.70 12.91
CA ARG A 365 -10.97 -12.20 13.73
C ARG A 365 -11.92 -13.09 12.94
N TYR A 366 -12.17 -12.75 11.68
CA TYR A 366 -13.05 -13.54 10.82
C TYR A 366 -12.39 -14.87 10.42
N ALA A 367 -11.10 -14.85 10.05
CA ALA A 367 -10.34 -16.06 9.76
C ALA A 367 -10.30 -17.01 10.96
N LEU A 368 -10.11 -16.49 12.18
CA LEU A 368 -10.19 -17.28 13.42
C LEU A 368 -11.58 -17.89 13.64
N ALA A 369 -12.64 -17.11 13.46
CA ALA A 369 -14.01 -17.60 13.64
C ALA A 369 -14.37 -18.69 12.63
N VAL A 370 -14.03 -18.51 11.35
CA VAL A 370 -14.23 -19.51 10.29
C VAL A 370 -13.43 -20.77 10.58
N PHE A 371 -12.18 -20.64 11.01
CA PHE A 371 -11.37 -21.80 11.40
C PHE A 371 -11.98 -22.59 12.55
N GLN A 372 -12.47 -21.90 13.60
CA GLN A 372 -13.16 -22.53 14.71
C GLN A 372 -14.45 -23.24 14.27
N GLU A 373 -15.22 -22.64 13.37
CA GLU A 373 -16.44 -23.24 12.86
C GLU A 373 -16.18 -24.54 12.07
N ILE A 374 -15.13 -24.57 11.26
CA ILE A 374 -14.80 -25.71 10.40
C ILE A 374 -14.12 -26.84 11.20
N TYR A 375 -13.18 -26.51 12.07
CA TYR A 375 -12.28 -27.48 12.69
C TYR A 375 -12.52 -27.76 14.18
N CYS A 376 -13.26 -26.91 14.90
CA CYS A 376 -13.56 -27.14 16.31
C CYS A 376 -14.97 -27.73 16.48
N PRO A 377 -15.09 -28.95 17.04
CA PRO A 377 -16.40 -29.55 17.33
C PRO A 377 -17.20 -28.70 18.32
N LYS A 378 -18.50 -28.56 18.08
CA LYS A 378 -19.42 -27.95 19.06
C LYS A 378 -19.78 -29.00 20.11
N VAL A 379 -19.53 -28.72 21.38
CA VAL A 379 -20.02 -29.56 22.49
C VAL A 379 -21.52 -29.31 22.62
N TRP A 380 -22.32 -30.34 22.41
CA TRP A 380 -23.76 -30.27 22.61
C TRP A 380 -24.01 -30.28 24.12
N ALA A 381 -24.56 -29.19 24.66
CA ALA A 381 -25.13 -29.21 25.99
C ALA A 381 -26.41 -30.06 25.93
N VAL A 382 -26.38 -31.21 26.60
CA VAL A 382 -27.55 -32.08 26.78
C VAL A 382 -28.44 -31.50 27.87
#